data_AF-A0A940ZV77-F1
#
_entry.id   AF-A0A940ZV77-F1
#
_cell.length_a   1.000
_cell.length_b   1.000
_cell.length_c   1.000
_cell.angle_alpha   90.00
_cell.angle_beta   90.00
_cell.angle_gamma   90.00
#
_symmetry.space_group_name_H-M   'P 1'
#
loop_
_entity.id
_entity.type
_entity.pdbx_description
1 polymer ?
#
loop_
_entity_poly.entity_id
_entity_poly.type
_entity_poly.pdbx_seq_one_letter_code
_entity_poly.pdbx_strand_id
1 'polypeptide(L)'
;APVEIEKSRFTIVDTGDSLPDGMNAVIMVEDIIEQGDKIRLIAPAVPWQHVRQIGEDFSAGDMLACSGTVLTPALLGALVAGGVAQVSVVRQPLIILIPTGDEIVPPTDEPAPGLIPDFNSTVYGKQLEADGALVEVMPIIPDVPELIQNALAAALVRADLVMLLAGSSAGRDDLSTQVIESQGEVILHGIAIRPGKPTILGLCEPRSVSGRIQQQKPVIGLPGYSVSGLIVLEEIVRPLLRQVYQLEIDDRLCVEARLSRRLVSSLKYREYIRVRLTRSEGQLIASPLERGAGILTSFAKADGLLVVPRDSEGFDEGSTVTVRLLRPMSRIEQALSVIGSHDPLLDEMADLMVQLKRPATAGATLSSIHAGSMGGILAVRRHEAQIAGIHLLDEKTGDYNIAYVQRFFPAGNVLLIEGVRRQQGLLVQRGNPLQIKDLADIAERQLRYVNRQKGAGTRLLLDYHLAKAGYAPEQLSGYSREEYTHTGVAAQIASGSADAGLAILSVARMSGLDFLPLAEENYDFLIDAKAWELPSVQQFIAVLQSEAFRQRLEQLGGYRLEQPGRIIMGPGPLA
;
A
#
# COMPACT_ATOMS: atom_id res chain seq x y z
N ALA A 1 50.39 1.88 -51.95
CA ALA A 1 50.87 3.14 -51.33
C ALA A 1 49.64 3.93 -50.89
N PRO A 2 49.69 4.68 -49.78
CA PRO A 2 48.59 5.55 -49.38
C PRO A 2 48.30 6.56 -50.50
N VAL A 3 47.01 6.81 -50.76
CA VAL A 3 46.56 7.71 -51.83
C VAL A 3 46.67 9.15 -51.32
N GLU A 4 47.22 10.03 -52.17
CA GLU A 4 47.26 11.47 -51.92
C GLU A 4 46.24 12.17 -52.82
N ILE A 5 45.42 13.03 -52.24
CA ILE A 5 44.34 13.76 -52.93
C ILE A 5 44.60 15.25 -52.80
N GLU A 6 44.53 15.99 -53.91
CA GLU A 6 44.65 17.45 -53.91
C GLU A 6 43.41 18.10 -53.29
N LYS A 7 43.60 19.22 -52.56
CA LYS A 7 42.50 19.99 -51.95
C LYS A 7 41.45 20.48 -52.95
N SER A 8 41.77 20.52 -54.24
CA SER A 8 40.84 20.83 -55.34
C SER A 8 39.92 19.67 -55.74
N ARG A 9 40.17 18.45 -55.28
CA ARG A 9 39.48 17.21 -55.71
C ARG A 9 38.52 16.63 -54.69
N PHE A 10 38.35 17.27 -53.55
CA PHE A 10 37.37 16.90 -52.54
C PHE A 10 36.67 18.14 -52.01
N THR A 11 35.55 17.93 -51.33
CA THR A 11 34.79 18.98 -50.67
C THR A 11 34.72 18.65 -49.19
N ILE A 12 34.94 19.64 -48.33
CA ILE A 12 34.75 19.48 -46.90
C ILE A 12 33.26 19.54 -46.63
N VAL A 13 32.75 18.56 -45.89
CA VAL A 13 31.36 18.46 -45.48
C VAL A 13 31.34 18.18 -43.98
N ASP A 14 30.35 18.74 -43.29
CA ASP A 14 30.07 18.41 -41.90
C ASP A 14 29.04 17.28 -41.81
N THR A 15 28.93 16.66 -40.63
CA THR A 15 27.94 15.59 -40.42
C THR A 15 26.52 16.15 -40.56
N GLY A 16 25.75 15.60 -41.49
CA GLY A 16 24.38 16.03 -41.79
C GLY A 16 24.26 16.86 -43.07
N ASP A 17 25.38 17.30 -43.65
CA ASP A 17 25.38 17.96 -44.95
C ASP A 17 24.97 17.00 -46.07
N SER A 18 24.41 17.57 -47.14
CA SER A 18 24.13 16.82 -48.37
C SER A 18 25.44 16.43 -49.06
N LEU A 19 25.54 15.17 -49.48
CA LEU A 19 26.69 14.70 -50.25
C LEU A 19 26.75 15.45 -51.59
N PRO A 20 27.89 16.09 -51.95
CA PRO A 20 28.02 16.79 -53.23
C PRO A 20 27.84 15.87 -54.43
N ASP A 21 27.25 16.41 -55.50
CA ASP A 21 27.00 15.67 -56.74
C ASP A 21 28.28 15.03 -57.30
N GLY A 22 28.19 13.75 -57.67
CA GLY A 22 29.31 12.99 -58.22
C GLY A 22 30.28 12.40 -57.19
N MET A 23 30.10 12.70 -55.90
CA MET A 23 30.82 12.04 -54.80
C MET A 23 30.06 10.79 -54.33
N ASN A 24 30.79 9.82 -53.78
CA ASN A 24 30.19 8.57 -53.31
C ASN A 24 30.73 8.06 -51.97
N ALA A 25 31.57 8.82 -51.26
CA ALA A 25 32.08 8.44 -49.94
C ALA A 25 32.49 9.70 -49.16
N VAL A 26 32.42 9.62 -47.83
CA VAL A 26 32.97 10.63 -46.93
C VAL A 26 34.09 9.97 -46.13
N ILE A 27 35.20 10.68 -45.93
CA ILE A 27 36.34 10.20 -45.15
C ILE A 27 36.41 11.04 -43.89
N MET A 28 36.48 10.39 -42.73
CA MET A 28 36.56 11.07 -41.44
C MET A 28 37.89 11.84 -41.34
N VAL A 29 37.89 12.98 -40.64
CA VAL A 29 39.09 13.83 -40.50
C VAL A 29 40.23 13.09 -39.77
N GLU A 30 39.88 12.10 -38.94
CA GLU A 30 40.79 11.22 -38.24
C GLU A 30 41.57 10.28 -39.18
N ASP A 31 41.03 10.00 -40.37
CA ASP A 31 41.61 9.08 -41.37
C ASP A 31 42.42 9.81 -42.46
N ILE A 32 42.70 11.11 -42.26
CA ILE A 32 43.49 11.93 -43.18
C ILE A 32 44.68 12.60 -42.49
N ILE A 33 45.79 12.75 -43.21
CA ILE A 33 46.94 13.57 -42.80
C ILE A 33 47.08 14.72 -43.80
N GLU A 34 46.96 15.95 -43.32
CA GLU A 34 47.19 17.14 -44.15
C GLU A 34 48.68 17.31 -44.50
N GLN A 35 48.95 17.58 -45.78
CA GLN A 35 50.29 17.83 -46.30
C GLN A 35 50.26 18.95 -47.33
N GLY A 36 50.30 20.20 -46.85
CA GLY A 36 50.24 21.39 -47.70
C GLY A 36 48.91 21.49 -48.46
N ASP A 37 48.99 21.42 -49.79
CA ASP A 37 47.82 21.46 -50.71
C ASP A 37 47.20 20.08 -50.99
N LYS A 38 47.65 19.04 -50.27
CA LYS A 38 47.14 17.66 -50.39
C LYS A 38 46.73 17.10 -49.04
N ILE A 39 45.91 16.06 -49.09
CA ILE A 39 45.64 15.16 -47.97
C ILE A 39 46.14 13.76 -48.32
N ARG A 40 46.65 13.04 -47.33
CA ARG A 40 47.01 11.63 -47.44
C ARG A 40 45.98 10.79 -46.70
N LEU A 41 45.37 9.83 -47.39
CA LEU A 41 44.47 8.86 -46.77
C LEU A 41 45.30 7.79 -46.05
N ILE A 42 44.99 7.53 -44.78
CA ILE A 42 45.63 6.47 -43.99
C ILE A 42 44.76 5.24 -43.82
N ALA A 43 43.48 5.32 -44.18
CA ALA A 43 42.54 4.21 -44.26
C ALA A 43 41.94 4.10 -45.68
N PRO A 44 41.52 2.90 -46.13
CA PRO A 44 40.79 2.75 -47.38
C PRO A 44 39.41 3.39 -47.30
N ALA A 45 38.98 4.05 -48.39
CA ALA A 45 37.62 4.55 -48.56
C ALA A 45 36.85 3.65 -49.54
N VAL A 46 35.67 3.16 -49.13
CA VAL A 46 34.80 2.34 -49.99
C VAL A 46 33.54 3.11 -50.42
N PRO A 47 32.93 2.78 -51.57
CA PRO A 47 31.69 3.43 -51.99
C PRO A 47 30.61 3.36 -50.91
N TRP A 48 29.97 4.49 -50.69
CA TRP A 48 28.90 4.80 -49.73
C TRP A 48 29.30 4.75 -48.25
N GLN A 49 30.60 4.69 -47.96
CA GLN A 49 31.11 4.81 -46.59
C GLN A 49 30.80 6.18 -45.99
N HIS A 50 30.27 6.16 -44.76
CA HIS A 50 29.84 7.36 -44.01
C HIS A 50 28.82 8.24 -44.76
N VAL A 51 28.13 7.67 -45.76
CA VAL A 51 27.02 8.32 -46.45
C VAL A 51 25.71 7.71 -45.95
N ARG A 52 24.87 8.53 -45.32
CA ARG A 52 23.50 8.17 -44.98
C ARG A 52 22.65 8.23 -46.24
N GLN A 53 22.12 7.08 -46.68
CA GLN A 53 21.34 7.00 -47.91
C GLN A 53 19.91 7.49 -47.72
N ILE A 54 19.29 7.97 -48.80
CA ILE A 54 17.87 8.34 -48.82
C ILE A 54 17.06 7.08 -48.45
N GLY A 55 16.21 7.18 -47.44
CA GLY A 55 15.38 6.07 -46.96
C GLY A 55 16.07 5.12 -45.98
N GLU A 56 17.26 5.45 -45.45
CA GLU A 56 17.96 4.63 -44.44
C GLU A 56 17.13 4.37 -43.17
N ASP A 57 16.32 5.36 -42.77
CA ASP A 57 15.42 5.23 -41.61
C ASP A 57 14.01 4.80 -42.06
N PHE A 58 13.35 5.63 -42.88
CA PHE A 58 12.08 5.31 -43.51
C PHE A 58 11.93 6.06 -44.84
N SER A 59 11.09 5.51 -45.71
CA SER A 59 10.75 6.05 -47.02
C SER A 59 9.32 6.57 -47.07
N ALA A 60 9.04 7.42 -48.05
CA ALA A 60 7.67 7.88 -48.30
C ALA A 60 6.75 6.69 -48.61
N GLY A 61 5.68 6.55 -47.82
CA GLY A 61 4.74 5.43 -47.92
C GLY A 61 4.93 4.34 -46.87
N ASP A 62 6.04 4.35 -46.11
CA ASP A 62 6.23 3.41 -45.01
C ASP A 62 5.28 3.72 -43.84
N MET A 63 4.79 2.66 -43.20
CA MET A 63 3.96 2.78 -42.01
C MET A 63 4.84 2.98 -40.77
N LEU A 64 4.84 4.18 -40.19
CA LEU A 64 5.60 4.48 -38.97
C LEU A 64 5.00 3.85 -37.70
N ALA A 65 3.67 3.70 -37.64
CA ALA A 65 2.97 3.06 -36.53
C ALA A 65 1.62 2.49 -36.97
N CYS A 66 1.17 1.42 -36.31
CA CYS A 66 -0.17 0.89 -36.43
C CYS A 66 -1.15 1.66 -35.53
N SER A 67 -2.45 1.56 -35.81
CA SER A 67 -3.49 2.04 -34.88
C SER A 67 -3.38 1.30 -33.55
N GLY A 68 -3.53 2.04 -32.44
CA GLY A 68 -3.40 1.50 -31.08
C GLY A 68 -1.98 1.49 -30.53
N THR A 69 -0.96 1.89 -31.32
CA THR A 69 0.41 2.04 -30.81
C THR A 69 0.52 3.23 -29.87
N VAL A 70 1.15 3.02 -28.72
CA VAL A 70 1.41 4.08 -27.73
C VAL A 70 2.53 5.00 -28.19
N LEU A 71 2.30 6.31 -28.03
CA LEU A 71 3.21 7.36 -28.45
C LEU A 71 4.38 7.47 -27.46
N THR A 72 5.46 6.74 -27.74
CA THR A 72 6.73 6.85 -27.01
C THR A 72 7.55 8.05 -27.48
N PRO A 73 8.55 8.52 -26.70
CA PRO A 73 9.42 9.60 -27.15
C PRO A 73 10.10 9.34 -28.50
N ALA A 74 10.53 8.10 -28.75
CA ALA A 74 11.14 7.71 -30.02
C ALA A 74 10.14 7.77 -31.18
N LEU A 75 8.92 7.28 -30.99
CA LEU A 75 7.87 7.32 -32.01
C LEU A 75 7.45 8.76 -32.33
N LEU A 76 7.33 9.62 -31.31
CA LEU A 76 7.07 11.05 -31.52
C LEU A 76 8.18 11.71 -32.35
N GLY A 77 9.45 11.35 -32.09
CA GLY A 77 10.59 11.79 -32.90
C GLY A 77 10.49 11.35 -34.36
N ALA A 78 10.15 10.08 -34.59
CA ALA A 78 9.96 9.53 -35.94
C ALA A 78 8.80 10.23 -36.68
N LEU A 79 7.67 10.48 -36.00
CA LEU A 79 6.53 11.21 -36.58
C LEU A 79 6.92 12.63 -37.00
N VAL A 80 7.64 13.36 -36.14
CA VAL A 80 8.12 14.73 -36.46
C VAL A 80 9.13 14.70 -37.60
N ALA A 81 10.08 13.76 -37.59
CA ALA A 81 11.05 13.56 -38.67
C ALA A 81 10.36 13.22 -40.01
N GLY A 82 9.25 12.49 -39.96
CA GLY A 82 8.38 12.18 -41.10
C GLY A 82 7.44 13.31 -41.50
N GLY A 83 7.49 14.49 -40.85
CA GLY A 83 6.65 15.64 -41.16
C GLY A 83 5.20 15.54 -40.65
N VAL A 84 4.92 14.62 -39.72
CA VAL A 84 3.58 14.41 -39.14
C VAL A 84 3.43 15.27 -37.88
N ALA A 85 2.80 16.43 -38.02
CA ALA A 85 2.59 17.37 -36.91
C ALA A 85 1.39 17.01 -36.00
N GLN A 86 0.44 16.22 -36.50
CA GLN A 86 -0.78 15.84 -35.78
C GLN A 86 -1.15 14.40 -36.09
N VAL A 87 -1.64 13.68 -35.08
CA VAL A 87 -2.12 12.30 -35.20
C VAL A 87 -3.48 12.16 -34.52
N SER A 88 -4.31 11.26 -35.05
CA SER A 88 -5.57 10.90 -34.40
C SER A 88 -5.27 9.95 -33.24
N VAL A 89 -5.80 10.26 -32.05
CA VAL A 89 -5.61 9.46 -30.83
C VAL A 89 -6.95 9.02 -30.26
N VAL A 90 -6.94 7.92 -29.49
CA VAL A 90 -8.08 7.55 -28.66
C VAL A 90 -8.21 8.60 -27.54
N ARG A 91 -9.40 9.19 -27.42
CA ARG A 91 -9.66 10.16 -26.35
C ARG A 91 -9.72 9.46 -25.00
N GLN A 92 -9.27 10.14 -23.95
CA GLN A 92 -9.45 9.64 -22.59
C GLN A 92 -10.94 9.61 -22.24
N PRO A 93 -11.44 8.54 -21.59
CA PRO A 93 -12.82 8.50 -21.11
C PRO A 93 -12.99 9.45 -19.92
N LEU A 94 -14.10 10.19 -19.89
CA LEU A 94 -14.50 11.00 -18.77
C LEU A 94 -15.37 10.19 -17.81
N ILE A 95 -14.91 10.02 -16.58
CA ILE A 95 -15.64 9.36 -15.50
C ILE A 95 -16.12 10.42 -14.52
N ILE A 96 -17.42 10.44 -14.23
CA ILE A 96 -17.98 11.33 -13.21
C ILE A 96 -18.33 10.54 -11.95
N LEU A 97 -17.81 10.99 -10.82
CA LEU A 97 -18.13 10.47 -9.50
C LEU A 97 -19.20 11.35 -8.84
N ILE A 98 -20.23 10.72 -8.29
CA ILE A 98 -21.32 11.39 -7.56
C ILE A 98 -21.30 10.87 -6.12
N PRO A 99 -20.65 11.60 -5.18
CA PRO A 99 -20.76 11.31 -3.76
C PRO A 99 -22.16 11.58 -3.23
N THR A 100 -22.71 10.62 -2.49
CA THR A 100 -24.00 10.77 -1.80
C THR A 100 -23.91 10.33 -0.35
N GLY A 101 -24.77 10.90 0.49
CA GLY A 101 -24.91 10.52 1.90
C GLY A 101 -25.13 11.74 2.79
N ASP A 102 -26.09 11.64 3.70
CA ASP A 102 -26.39 12.70 4.66
C ASP A 102 -25.28 12.85 5.72
N GLU A 103 -24.51 11.79 5.96
CA GLU A 103 -23.34 11.78 6.83
C GLU A 103 -22.07 12.30 6.14
N ILE A 104 -22.05 12.40 4.81
CA ILE A 104 -20.85 12.69 4.04
C ILE A 104 -20.60 14.20 3.97
N VAL A 105 -19.39 14.62 4.34
CA VAL A 105 -18.96 16.03 4.29
C VAL A 105 -17.68 16.20 3.48
N PRO A 106 -17.38 17.41 2.98
CA PRO A 106 -16.09 17.68 2.38
C PRO A 106 -14.93 17.36 3.34
N PRO A 107 -13.73 17.00 2.83
CA PRO A 107 -12.55 16.81 3.65
C PRO A 107 -12.34 17.95 4.65
N THR A 108 -12.22 17.60 5.94
CA THR A 108 -12.08 18.55 7.05
C THR A 108 -11.25 17.91 8.18
N ASP A 109 -10.55 18.74 8.95
CA ASP A 109 -9.65 18.29 10.03
C ASP A 109 -10.42 17.79 11.27
N GLU A 110 -11.61 18.34 11.53
CA GLU A 110 -12.43 18.03 12.71
C GLU A 110 -13.91 17.85 12.34
N PRO A 111 -14.30 16.70 11.75
CA PRO A 111 -15.69 16.45 11.44
C PRO A 111 -16.53 16.36 12.72
N ALA A 112 -17.75 16.92 12.69
CA ALA A 112 -18.68 16.80 13.80
C ALA A 112 -19.07 15.32 14.04
N PRO A 113 -19.44 14.92 15.26
CA PRO A 113 -19.84 13.55 15.55
C PRO A 113 -20.94 13.05 14.60
N GLY A 114 -20.71 11.89 13.98
CA GLY A 114 -21.62 11.29 13.01
C GLY A 114 -21.40 11.71 11.56
N LEU A 115 -20.56 12.71 11.30
CA LEU A 115 -20.16 13.11 9.95
C LEU A 115 -18.86 12.42 9.52
N ILE A 116 -18.78 12.06 8.25
CA ILE A 116 -17.67 11.33 7.65
C ILE A 116 -17.12 12.15 6.48
N PRO A 117 -15.84 12.57 6.52
CA PRO A 117 -15.20 13.22 5.39
C PRO A 117 -15.23 12.33 4.14
N ASP A 118 -15.49 12.90 2.96
CA ASP A 118 -15.45 12.15 1.70
C ASP A 118 -14.00 11.84 1.30
N PHE A 119 -13.56 10.64 1.64
CA PHE A 119 -12.28 10.10 1.19
C PHE A 119 -12.43 9.11 0.03
N ASN A 120 -13.65 8.62 -0.25
CA ASN A 120 -13.91 7.66 -1.32
C ASN A 120 -13.70 8.30 -2.70
N SER A 121 -14.25 9.50 -2.92
CA SER A 121 -14.05 10.23 -4.18
C SER A 121 -12.58 10.47 -4.49
N THR A 122 -11.78 10.79 -3.46
CA THR A 122 -10.34 11.00 -3.59
C THR A 122 -9.63 9.71 -4.00
N VAL A 123 -9.87 8.61 -3.29
CA VAL A 123 -9.21 7.33 -3.54
C VAL A 123 -9.56 6.78 -4.92
N TYR A 124 -10.84 6.77 -5.27
CA TYR A 124 -11.30 6.23 -6.56
C TYR A 124 -10.87 7.12 -7.71
N GLY A 125 -10.99 8.44 -7.57
CA GLY A 125 -10.57 9.37 -8.61
C GLY A 125 -9.08 9.23 -8.92
N LYS A 126 -8.21 9.14 -7.90
CA LYS A 126 -6.77 8.97 -8.13
C LYS A 126 -6.40 7.61 -8.72
N GLN A 127 -7.13 6.54 -8.39
CA GLN A 127 -6.91 5.24 -9.03
C GLN A 127 -7.31 5.28 -10.52
N LEU A 128 -8.43 5.91 -10.85
CA LEU A 128 -8.92 6.02 -12.24
C LEU A 128 -8.04 6.94 -13.10
N GLU A 129 -7.55 8.06 -12.53
CA GLU A 129 -6.56 8.93 -13.18
C GLU A 129 -5.25 8.16 -13.48
N ALA A 130 -4.77 7.37 -12.52
CA ALA A 130 -3.58 6.53 -12.70
C ALA A 130 -3.77 5.46 -13.79
N ASP A 131 -5.02 5.07 -14.06
CA ASP A 131 -5.41 4.14 -15.13
C ASP A 131 -5.69 4.85 -16.46
N GLY A 132 -5.44 6.15 -16.55
CA GLY A 132 -5.47 6.94 -17.79
C GLY A 132 -6.82 7.61 -18.09
N ALA A 133 -7.80 7.53 -17.19
CA ALA A 133 -9.09 8.20 -17.35
C ALA A 133 -9.05 9.68 -16.89
N LEU A 134 -9.95 10.50 -17.43
CA LEU A 134 -10.26 11.81 -16.86
C LEU A 134 -11.34 11.64 -15.79
N VAL A 135 -11.16 12.26 -14.63
CA VAL A 135 -12.11 12.15 -13.53
C VAL A 135 -12.64 13.52 -13.14
N GLU A 136 -13.94 13.59 -12.91
CA GLU A 136 -14.57 14.72 -12.26
C GLU A 136 -15.44 14.26 -11.09
N VAL A 137 -15.39 15.01 -9.99
CA VAL A 137 -16.17 14.74 -8.78
C VAL A 137 -17.24 15.83 -8.66
N MET A 138 -18.50 15.43 -8.60
CA MET A 138 -19.61 16.35 -8.34
C MET A 138 -19.66 16.74 -6.85
N PRO A 139 -20.35 17.84 -6.49
CA PRO A 139 -20.65 18.13 -5.09
C PRO A 139 -21.36 16.95 -4.41
N ILE A 140 -21.17 16.80 -3.10
CA ILE A 140 -21.85 15.78 -2.29
C ILE A 140 -23.36 16.05 -2.33
N ILE A 141 -24.12 15.04 -2.73
CA ILE A 141 -25.57 15.11 -2.88
C ILE A 141 -26.23 14.47 -1.65
N PRO A 142 -27.16 15.14 -0.95
CA PRO A 142 -27.95 14.54 0.12
C PRO A 142 -28.73 13.31 -0.37
N ASP A 143 -29.14 12.43 0.55
CA ASP A 143 -29.88 11.20 0.23
C ASP A 143 -31.37 11.47 -0.10
N VAL A 144 -31.58 12.32 -1.11
CA VAL A 144 -32.89 12.70 -1.65
C VAL A 144 -32.99 12.19 -3.10
N PRO A 145 -33.90 11.24 -3.41
CA PRO A 145 -33.96 10.59 -4.73
C PRO A 145 -33.97 11.57 -5.90
N GLU A 146 -34.76 12.64 -5.82
CA GLU A 146 -34.87 13.65 -6.90
C GLU A 146 -33.55 14.39 -7.15
N LEU A 147 -32.78 14.69 -6.10
CA LEU A 147 -31.49 15.38 -6.23
C LEU A 147 -30.45 14.47 -6.89
N ILE A 148 -30.40 13.20 -6.48
CA ILE A 148 -29.48 12.22 -7.06
C ILE A 148 -29.87 11.93 -8.52
N GLN A 149 -31.17 11.83 -8.84
CA GLN A 149 -31.64 11.71 -10.22
C GLN A 149 -31.20 12.89 -11.08
N ASN A 150 -31.37 14.12 -10.60
CA ASN A 150 -30.94 15.32 -11.33
C ASN A 150 -29.41 15.35 -11.53
N ALA A 151 -28.64 14.95 -10.52
CA ALA A 151 -27.18 14.84 -10.62
C ALA A 151 -26.76 13.77 -11.64
N LEU A 152 -27.38 12.58 -11.61
CA LEU A 152 -27.14 11.52 -12.58
C LEU A 152 -27.46 11.98 -14.01
N ALA A 153 -28.61 12.64 -14.21
CA ALA A 153 -29.01 13.14 -15.53
C ALA A 153 -27.99 14.16 -16.07
N ALA A 154 -27.52 15.07 -15.21
CA ALA A 154 -26.50 16.06 -15.57
C ALA A 154 -25.14 15.40 -15.91
N ALA A 155 -24.73 14.38 -15.15
CA ALA A 155 -23.51 13.62 -15.41
C ALA A 155 -23.59 12.84 -16.74
N LEU A 156 -24.72 12.19 -17.01
CA LEU A 156 -24.95 11.40 -18.22
C LEU A 156 -24.87 12.22 -19.51
N VAL A 157 -25.05 13.55 -19.49
CA VAL A 157 -24.88 14.38 -20.70
C VAL A 157 -23.45 14.38 -21.21
N ARG A 158 -22.46 14.25 -20.32
CA ARG A 158 -21.04 14.53 -20.64
C ARG A 158 -20.07 13.40 -20.29
N ALA A 159 -20.36 12.59 -19.28
CA ALA A 159 -19.53 11.45 -18.91
C ALA A 159 -19.60 10.33 -19.96
N ASP A 160 -18.58 9.48 -19.97
CA ASP A 160 -18.59 8.18 -20.62
C ASP A 160 -19.02 7.08 -19.65
N LEU A 161 -18.69 7.23 -18.37
CA LEU A 161 -19.05 6.34 -17.27
C LEU A 161 -19.42 7.20 -16.05
N VAL A 162 -20.51 6.86 -15.37
CA VAL A 162 -20.90 7.52 -14.11
C VAL A 162 -20.77 6.54 -12.96
N MET A 163 -20.25 6.98 -11.82
CA MET A 163 -20.18 6.16 -10.61
C MET A 163 -20.91 6.86 -9.46
N LEU A 164 -21.90 6.18 -8.90
CA LEU A 164 -22.59 6.63 -7.69
C LEU A 164 -21.84 6.08 -6.47
N LEU A 165 -21.37 6.97 -5.61
CA LEU A 165 -20.64 6.63 -4.40
C LEU A 165 -21.61 6.70 -3.21
N ALA A 166 -22.47 5.69 -3.11
CA ALA A 166 -23.51 5.64 -2.10
C ALA A 166 -23.23 4.57 -1.05
N GLY A 167 -23.81 4.73 0.14
CA GLY A 167 -23.91 3.66 1.13
C GLY A 167 -24.84 2.54 0.63
N SER A 168 -24.36 1.63 -0.22
CA SER A 168 -25.12 0.46 -0.65
C SER A 168 -25.22 -0.58 0.48
N SER A 169 -25.98 -0.27 1.54
CA SER A 169 -26.41 -1.27 2.50
C SER A 169 -27.72 -1.85 2.01
N ALA A 170 -27.89 -3.17 2.09
CA ALA A 170 -29.14 -3.89 1.77
C ALA A 170 -30.31 -3.56 2.74
N GLY A 171 -30.34 -2.33 3.26
CA GLY A 171 -31.36 -1.74 4.11
C GLY A 171 -32.38 -0.92 3.30
N ARG A 172 -33.37 -0.37 4.01
CA ARG A 172 -34.76 -0.19 3.57
C ARG A 172 -35.06 0.58 2.29
N ASP A 173 -34.14 1.35 1.70
CA ASP A 173 -34.39 2.03 0.43
C ASP A 173 -33.07 2.10 -0.36
N ASP A 174 -32.87 1.18 -1.31
CA ASP A 174 -31.71 1.24 -2.22
C ASP A 174 -31.93 2.35 -3.25
N LEU A 175 -31.72 3.59 -2.80
CA LEU A 175 -31.86 4.80 -3.59
C LEU A 175 -31.04 4.75 -4.88
N SER A 176 -29.85 4.14 -4.84
CA SER A 176 -28.99 4.01 -6.03
C SER A 176 -29.64 3.17 -7.12
N THR A 177 -30.21 2.02 -6.75
CA THR A 177 -30.94 1.16 -7.70
C THR A 177 -32.13 1.92 -8.30
N GLN A 178 -32.96 2.56 -7.48
CA GLN A 178 -34.13 3.33 -7.94
C GLN A 178 -33.74 4.48 -8.87
N VAL A 179 -32.67 5.21 -8.54
CA VAL A 179 -32.15 6.31 -9.35
C VAL A 179 -31.68 5.80 -10.72
N ILE A 180 -30.98 4.67 -10.77
CA ILE A 180 -30.53 4.06 -12.02
C ILE A 180 -31.73 3.59 -12.86
N GLU A 181 -32.68 2.86 -12.27
CA GLU A 181 -33.91 2.39 -12.95
C GLU A 181 -34.77 3.54 -13.49
N SER A 182 -34.74 4.72 -12.86
CA SER A 182 -35.50 5.89 -13.32
C SER A 182 -34.96 6.50 -14.64
N GLN A 183 -33.73 6.14 -15.05
CA GLN A 183 -33.03 6.71 -16.21
C GLN A 183 -32.43 5.64 -17.12
N GLY A 184 -32.77 4.38 -16.90
CA GLY A 184 -32.14 3.25 -17.56
C GLY A 184 -32.58 1.91 -17.00
N GLU A 185 -31.68 0.94 -17.09
CA GLU A 185 -31.88 -0.43 -16.60
C GLU A 185 -30.77 -0.81 -15.62
N VAL A 186 -31.14 -1.47 -14.52
CA VAL A 186 -30.19 -2.16 -13.64
C VAL A 186 -29.96 -3.57 -14.18
N ILE A 187 -28.75 -3.80 -14.70
CA ILE A 187 -28.34 -5.08 -15.26
C ILE A 187 -28.07 -6.10 -14.14
N LEU A 188 -27.47 -5.63 -13.05
CA LEU A 188 -27.10 -6.48 -11.93
C LEU A 188 -27.07 -5.66 -10.64
N HIS A 189 -27.63 -6.23 -9.59
CA HIS A 189 -27.47 -5.74 -8.22
C HIS A 189 -26.97 -6.89 -7.36
N GLY A 190 -25.72 -6.78 -6.90
CA GLY A 190 -25.10 -7.81 -6.10
C GLY A 190 -24.17 -8.73 -6.89
N ILE A 191 -22.86 -8.56 -6.75
CA ILE A 191 -21.85 -9.47 -7.30
C ILE A 191 -21.34 -10.46 -6.24
N ALA A 192 -21.00 -11.68 -6.65
CA ALA A 192 -20.57 -12.74 -5.74
C ALA A 192 -19.09 -12.60 -5.31
N ILE A 193 -18.68 -11.40 -4.91
CA ILE A 193 -17.33 -11.09 -4.41
C ILE A 193 -17.35 -10.57 -2.96
N ARG A 194 -16.22 -10.72 -2.27
CA ARG A 194 -16.00 -10.20 -0.92
C ARG A 194 -14.62 -9.58 -0.78
N PRO A 195 -14.49 -8.31 -0.34
CA PRO A 195 -15.54 -7.29 -0.23
C PRO A 195 -16.05 -6.85 -1.62
N GLY A 196 -17.17 -6.14 -1.69
CA GLY A 196 -17.75 -5.69 -2.98
C GLY A 196 -19.15 -6.22 -3.32
N LYS A 197 -19.78 -7.03 -2.45
CA LYS A 197 -21.08 -7.65 -2.74
C LYS A 197 -22.12 -6.68 -3.33
N PRO A 198 -22.49 -5.56 -2.68
CA PRO A 198 -23.66 -4.77 -3.08
C PRO A 198 -23.45 -3.84 -4.29
N THR A 199 -22.46 -4.10 -5.15
CA THR A 199 -22.28 -3.32 -6.38
C THR A 199 -23.48 -3.42 -7.31
N ILE A 200 -23.84 -2.28 -7.89
CA ILE A 200 -24.90 -2.15 -8.88
C ILE A 200 -24.25 -1.83 -10.23
N LEU A 201 -24.67 -2.53 -11.28
CA LEU A 201 -24.29 -2.25 -12.66
C LEU A 201 -25.56 -1.89 -13.43
N GLY A 202 -25.55 -0.72 -14.06
CA GLY A 202 -26.65 -0.23 -14.86
C GLY A 202 -26.21 0.35 -16.19
N LEU A 203 -27.18 0.49 -17.09
CA LEU A 203 -27.04 1.17 -18.36
C LEU A 203 -28.12 2.25 -18.42
N CYS A 204 -27.70 3.52 -18.47
CA CYS A 204 -28.61 4.66 -18.50
C CYS A 204 -28.56 5.40 -19.83
N GLU A 205 -29.69 5.99 -20.19
CA GLU A 205 -29.84 6.79 -21.41
C GLU A 205 -29.84 8.28 -21.06
N PRO A 206 -28.97 9.09 -21.69
CA PRO A 206 -29.04 10.53 -21.55
C PRO A 206 -30.37 11.04 -22.11
N ARG A 207 -31.17 11.75 -21.31
CA ARG A 207 -32.41 12.37 -21.80
C ARG A 207 -32.07 13.32 -22.96
N SER A 208 -32.61 13.04 -24.13
CA SER A 208 -32.29 13.77 -25.36
C SER A 208 -32.71 15.24 -25.26
N VAL A 209 -31.75 16.15 -25.39
CA VAL A 209 -32.02 17.59 -25.54
C VAL A 209 -32.11 18.00 -27.02
N SER A 210 -31.80 17.09 -27.97
CA SER A 210 -31.65 17.45 -29.39
C SER A 210 -32.05 16.38 -30.43
N GLY A 211 -32.80 15.34 -30.05
CA GLY A 211 -33.32 14.35 -31.00
C GLY A 211 -32.26 13.39 -31.60
N ARG A 212 -31.00 13.48 -31.19
CA ARG A 212 -29.98 12.44 -31.46
C ARG A 212 -30.08 11.34 -30.41
N ILE A 213 -30.14 10.09 -30.88
CA ILE A 213 -30.01 8.89 -30.04
C ILE A 213 -28.61 8.93 -29.43
N GLN A 214 -28.53 9.10 -28.11
CA GLN A 214 -27.27 8.94 -27.38
C GLN A 214 -27.10 7.47 -27.04
N GLN A 215 -25.88 6.96 -27.14
CA GLN A 215 -25.56 5.60 -26.71
C GLN A 215 -25.82 5.47 -25.20
N GLN A 216 -26.28 4.29 -24.79
CA GLN A 216 -26.39 3.93 -23.38
C GLN A 216 -25.03 4.05 -22.69
N LYS A 217 -25.02 4.63 -21.50
CA LYS A 217 -23.81 4.87 -20.71
C LYS A 217 -23.80 3.97 -19.48
N PRO A 218 -22.66 3.31 -19.17
CA PRO A 218 -22.54 2.54 -17.96
C PRO A 218 -22.68 3.45 -16.73
N VAL A 219 -23.42 2.96 -15.74
CA VAL A 219 -23.54 3.55 -14.41
C VAL A 219 -23.22 2.48 -13.38
N ILE A 220 -22.29 2.77 -12.47
CA ILE A 220 -21.85 1.82 -11.43
C ILE A 220 -22.19 2.39 -10.06
N GLY A 221 -23.04 1.68 -9.31
CA GLY A 221 -23.24 1.94 -7.88
C GLY A 221 -22.14 1.24 -7.09
N LEU A 222 -21.26 2.03 -6.47
CA LEU A 222 -20.17 1.51 -5.63
C LEU A 222 -20.63 1.35 -4.18
N PRO A 223 -20.10 0.34 -3.45
CA PRO A 223 -20.40 0.22 -2.03
C PRO A 223 -19.73 1.32 -1.19
N GLY A 224 -20.44 1.80 -0.17
CA GLY A 224 -19.93 2.85 0.72
C GLY A 224 -18.64 2.47 1.47
N TYR A 225 -18.38 1.18 1.66
CA TYR A 225 -17.10 0.72 2.19
C TYR A 225 -15.98 0.80 1.15
N SER A 226 -14.93 1.54 1.48
CA SER A 226 -13.89 1.97 0.55
C SER A 226 -13.13 0.84 -0.12
N VAL A 227 -12.76 -0.19 0.65
CA VAL A 227 -12.07 -1.36 0.11
C VAL A 227 -12.97 -2.12 -0.85
N SER A 228 -14.28 -2.17 -0.59
CA SER A 228 -15.23 -2.81 -1.50
C SER A 228 -15.21 -2.12 -2.86
N GLY A 229 -15.30 -0.79 -2.90
CA GLY A 229 -15.22 -0.06 -4.17
C GLY A 229 -13.86 -0.19 -4.84
N LEU A 230 -12.74 -0.22 -4.11
CA LEU A 230 -11.41 -0.46 -4.70
C LEU A 230 -11.32 -1.83 -5.39
N ILE A 231 -11.87 -2.88 -4.79
CA ILE A 231 -11.94 -4.20 -5.43
C ILE A 231 -12.84 -4.15 -6.68
N VAL A 232 -13.95 -3.41 -6.65
CA VAL A 232 -14.82 -3.23 -7.83
C VAL A 232 -14.10 -2.48 -8.94
N LEU A 233 -13.32 -1.45 -8.60
CA LEU A 233 -12.47 -0.75 -9.55
C LEU A 233 -11.47 -1.73 -10.20
N GLU A 234 -10.80 -2.55 -9.40
CA GLU A 234 -9.82 -3.52 -9.90
C GLU A 234 -10.45 -4.63 -10.77
N GLU A 235 -11.61 -5.16 -10.38
CA GLU A 235 -12.20 -6.34 -11.02
C GLU A 235 -13.18 -6.03 -12.16
N ILE A 236 -13.81 -4.85 -12.13
CA ILE A 236 -14.88 -4.48 -13.07
C ILE A 236 -14.46 -3.26 -13.90
N VAL A 237 -14.03 -2.18 -13.25
CA VAL A 237 -13.78 -0.91 -13.95
C VAL A 237 -12.50 -0.96 -14.77
N ARG A 238 -11.39 -1.49 -14.24
CA ARG A 238 -10.13 -1.64 -14.99
C ARG A 238 -10.30 -2.47 -16.27
N PRO A 239 -10.92 -3.68 -16.24
CA PRO A 239 -11.22 -4.42 -17.47
C PRO A 239 -12.11 -3.64 -18.44
N LEU A 240 -13.11 -2.89 -17.94
CA LEU A 240 -13.98 -2.06 -18.77
C LEU A 240 -13.19 -0.93 -19.44
N LEU A 241 -12.31 -0.24 -18.71
CA LEU A 241 -11.41 0.79 -19.25
C LEU A 241 -10.49 0.25 -20.35
N ARG A 242 -9.94 -0.94 -20.15
CA ARG A 242 -9.08 -1.59 -21.13
C ARG A 242 -9.83 -2.05 -22.37
N GLN A 243 -10.96 -2.75 -22.20
CA GLN A 243 -11.65 -3.42 -23.31
C GLN A 243 -12.57 -2.50 -24.09
N VAL A 244 -13.26 -1.56 -23.41
CA VAL A 244 -14.25 -0.68 -24.03
C VAL A 244 -13.62 0.64 -24.45
N TYR A 245 -12.81 1.24 -23.58
CA TYR A 245 -12.16 2.53 -23.85
C TYR A 245 -10.73 2.41 -24.41
N GLN A 246 -10.26 1.18 -24.67
CA GLN A 246 -8.96 0.89 -25.28
C GLN A 246 -7.78 1.56 -24.54
N LEU A 247 -7.91 1.78 -23.24
CA LEU A 247 -6.81 2.26 -22.43
C LEU A 247 -5.76 1.16 -22.25
N GLU A 248 -4.50 1.50 -22.45
CA GLU A 248 -3.39 0.59 -22.19
C GLU A 248 -3.18 0.50 -20.67
N ILE A 249 -3.86 -0.46 -20.07
CA ILE A 249 -3.78 -0.75 -18.64
C ILE A 249 -3.08 -2.10 -18.49
N ASP A 250 -1.89 -2.08 -17.88
CA ASP A 250 -1.13 -3.29 -17.61
C ASP A 250 -1.91 -4.24 -16.68
N ASP A 251 -1.85 -5.52 -17.03
CA ASP A 251 -2.24 -6.58 -16.11
C ASP A 251 -1.30 -6.57 -14.91
N ARG A 252 -1.88 -6.65 -13.72
CA ARG A 252 -1.10 -6.77 -12.50
C ARG A 252 -0.32 -8.09 -12.55
N LEU A 253 1.00 -8.02 -12.36
CA LEU A 253 1.85 -9.19 -12.25
C LEU A 253 1.37 -10.11 -11.13
N CYS A 254 1.38 -11.42 -11.39
CA CYS A 254 1.09 -12.43 -10.38
C CYS A 254 2.38 -13.14 -9.98
N VAL A 255 2.52 -13.44 -8.68
CA VAL A 255 3.65 -14.18 -8.12
C VAL A 255 3.15 -15.32 -7.24
N GLU A 256 3.95 -16.37 -7.11
CA GLU A 256 3.71 -17.43 -6.13
C GLU A 256 4.35 -17.07 -4.79
N ALA A 257 3.62 -17.29 -3.70
CA ALA A 257 4.10 -17.07 -2.34
C ALA A 257 3.60 -18.16 -1.39
N ARG A 258 4.36 -18.44 -0.33
CA ARG A 258 3.96 -19.33 0.76
C ARG A 258 3.08 -18.59 1.75
N LEU A 259 1.91 -19.13 2.09
CA LEU A 259 1.00 -18.51 3.05
C LEU A 259 1.51 -18.68 4.50
N SER A 260 1.61 -17.58 5.27
CA SER A 260 2.15 -17.61 6.65
C SER A 260 1.19 -18.11 7.73
N ARG A 261 -0.11 -18.14 7.43
CA ARG A 261 -1.13 -18.64 8.36
C ARG A 261 -2.35 -19.13 7.62
N ARG A 262 -3.06 -20.10 8.22
CA ARG A 262 -4.32 -20.61 7.69
C ARG A 262 -5.31 -19.47 7.42
N LEU A 263 -5.86 -19.47 6.22
CA LEU A 263 -6.88 -18.56 5.77
C LEU A 263 -8.18 -19.34 5.62
N VAL A 264 -9.25 -18.89 6.29
CA VAL A 264 -10.58 -19.48 6.13
C VAL A 264 -11.45 -18.53 5.30
N SER A 265 -12.18 -19.05 4.33
CA SER A 265 -13.13 -18.32 3.50
C SER A 265 -14.47 -19.05 3.46
N SER A 266 -15.53 -18.32 3.11
CA SER A 266 -16.85 -18.90 2.89
C SER A 266 -17.03 -19.32 1.44
N LEU A 267 -17.66 -20.47 1.19
CA LEU A 267 -18.00 -20.99 -0.16
C LEU A 267 -19.04 -20.16 -0.95
N LYS A 268 -19.42 -18.99 -0.43
CA LYS A 268 -20.45 -18.13 -1.04
C LYS A 268 -19.88 -17.14 -2.05
N TYR A 269 -18.65 -16.68 -1.84
CA TYR A 269 -18.09 -15.53 -2.54
C TYR A 269 -16.66 -15.81 -2.97
N ARG A 270 -16.25 -15.25 -4.11
CA ARG A 270 -14.83 -15.09 -4.42
C ARG A 270 -14.27 -14.01 -3.48
N GLU A 271 -13.28 -14.35 -2.67
CA GLU A 271 -12.78 -13.45 -1.63
C GLU A 271 -11.42 -12.85 -1.99
N TYR A 272 -11.28 -11.54 -1.87
CA TYR A 272 -10.07 -10.78 -2.14
C TYR A 272 -9.40 -10.39 -0.83
N ILE A 273 -8.30 -11.08 -0.53
CA ILE A 273 -7.53 -10.91 0.69
C ILE A 273 -6.32 -10.05 0.40
N ARG A 274 -6.20 -8.93 1.10
CA ARG A 274 -4.99 -8.11 1.06
C ARG A 274 -3.88 -8.83 1.81
N VAL A 275 -2.70 -8.87 1.22
CA VAL A 275 -1.52 -9.49 1.81
C VAL A 275 -0.33 -8.54 1.79
N ARG A 276 0.54 -8.69 2.78
CA ARG A 276 1.94 -8.23 2.71
C ARG A 276 2.78 -9.34 2.11
N LEU A 277 3.75 -8.97 1.30
CA LEU A 277 4.72 -9.89 0.73
C LEU A 277 6.09 -9.56 1.29
N THR A 278 6.80 -10.59 1.74
CA THR A 278 8.16 -10.47 2.26
C THR A 278 9.00 -11.59 1.67
N ARG A 279 10.29 -11.35 1.46
CA ARG A 279 11.22 -12.38 0.99
C ARG A 279 11.99 -12.96 2.15
N SER A 280 11.99 -14.27 2.28
CA SER A 280 12.75 -15.00 3.31
C SER A 280 13.28 -16.30 2.73
N GLU A 281 14.57 -16.58 2.96
CA GLU A 281 15.27 -17.76 2.43
C GLU A 281 15.08 -17.98 0.91
N GLY A 282 14.98 -16.89 0.15
CA GLY A 282 14.77 -16.92 -1.30
C GLY A 282 13.31 -17.14 -1.75
N GLN A 283 12.38 -17.40 -0.83
CA GLN A 283 10.95 -17.58 -1.10
C GLN A 283 10.13 -16.34 -0.70
N LEU A 284 9.05 -16.06 -1.43
CA LEU A 284 8.06 -15.07 -1.01
C LEU A 284 7.11 -15.66 0.03
N ILE A 285 6.79 -14.87 1.03
CA ILE A 285 5.84 -15.22 2.09
C ILE A 285 4.68 -14.23 2.03
N ALA A 286 3.46 -14.75 1.88
CA ALA A 286 2.23 -13.99 1.88
C ALA A 286 1.64 -13.99 3.29
N SER A 287 1.57 -12.80 3.89
CA SER A 287 0.95 -12.58 5.20
C SER A 287 -0.37 -11.83 5.05
N PRO A 288 -1.53 -12.49 5.31
CA PRO A 288 -2.84 -11.84 5.25
C PRO A 288 -2.93 -10.67 6.22
N LEU A 289 -3.39 -9.52 5.73
CA LEU A 289 -3.72 -8.36 6.56
C LEU A 289 -5.10 -8.54 7.23
N GLU A 290 -5.41 -7.67 8.19
CA GLU A 290 -6.71 -7.68 8.87
C GLU A 290 -7.88 -7.53 7.89
N ARG A 291 -8.96 -8.25 8.20
CA ARG A 291 -10.19 -8.21 7.41
C ARG A 291 -11.01 -7.00 7.84
N GLY A 292 -11.59 -6.33 6.85
CA GLY A 292 -12.51 -5.21 7.05
C GLY A 292 -12.72 -4.48 5.74
N ALA A 293 -13.96 -4.18 5.41
CA ALA A 293 -14.29 -3.46 4.17
C ALA A 293 -14.05 -1.95 4.31
N GLY A 294 -14.11 -1.41 5.54
CA GLY A 294 -13.83 0.00 5.85
C GLY A 294 -12.38 0.32 6.21
N ILE A 295 -11.50 -0.67 6.32
CA ILE A 295 -10.10 -0.46 6.76
C ILE A 295 -9.25 -0.06 5.55
N LEU A 296 -9.34 1.20 5.12
CA LEU A 296 -8.60 1.70 3.94
C LEU A 296 -7.07 1.54 4.08
N THR A 297 -6.54 1.73 5.29
CA THR A 297 -5.11 1.57 5.59
C THR A 297 -4.59 0.16 5.26
N SER A 298 -5.45 -0.86 5.31
CA SER A 298 -5.07 -2.22 4.89
C SER A 298 -4.72 -2.30 3.40
N PHE A 299 -5.39 -1.52 2.55
CA PHE A 299 -5.09 -1.46 1.12
C PHE A 299 -3.83 -0.63 0.87
N ALA A 300 -3.67 0.49 1.58
CA ALA A 300 -2.45 1.32 1.49
C ALA A 300 -1.19 0.53 1.86
N LYS A 301 -1.30 -0.35 2.87
CA LYS A 301 -0.23 -1.25 3.32
C LYS A 301 -0.08 -2.50 2.44
N ALA A 302 -1.08 -2.92 1.66
CA ALA A 302 -1.02 -4.17 0.91
C ALA A 302 0.06 -4.13 -0.19
N ASP A 303 0.79 -5.24 -0.33
CA ASP A 303 1.73 -5.47 -1.43
C ASP A 303 1.06 -6.25 -2.57
N GLY A 304 -0.01 -6.99 -2.25
CA GLY A 304 -0.78 -7.74 -3.22
C GLY A 304 -2.18 -8.15 -2.75
N LEU A 305 -2.93 -8.73 -3.68
CA LEU A 305 -4.24 -9.34 -3.49
C LEU A 305 -4.14 -10.84 -3.74
N LEU A 306 -4.47 -11.62 -2.73
CA LEU A 306 -4.70 -13.05 -2.83
C LEU A 306 -6.18 -13.29 -3.11
N VAL A 307 -6.48 -14.07 -4.15
CA VAL A 307 -7.86 -14.40 -4.52
C VAL A 307 -8.17 -15.80 -4.02
N VAL A 308 -9.16 -15.90 -3.13
CA VAL A 308 -9.75 -17.18 -2.75
C VAL A 308 -10.90 -17.48 -3.71
N PRO A 309 -10.83 -18.59 -4.47
CA PRO A 309 -11.93 -19.02 -5.33
C PRO A 309 -13.22 -19.24 -4.54
N ARG A 310 -14.36 -19.09 -5.21
CA ARG A 310 -15.69 -19.23 -4.58
C ARG A 310 -15.94 -20.64 -4.04
N ASP A 311 -15.35 -21.64 -4.69
CA ASP A 311 -15.41 -23.06 -4.37
C ASP A 311 -14.33 -23.51 -3.38
N SER A 312 -13.63 -22.56 -2.73
CA SER A 312 -12.59 -22.83 -1.73
C SER A 312 -13.00 -22.34 -0.33
N GLU A 313 -12.79 -23.17 0.68
CA GLU A 313 -12.91 -22.81 2.10
C GLU A 313 -11.67 -22.03 2.61
N GLY A 314 -10.78 -21.64 1.70
CA GLY A 314 -9.52 -20.99 1.97
C GLY A 314 -8.33 -21.93 1.81
N PHE A 315 -7.24 -21.61 2.51
CA PHE A 315 -5.92 -22.21 2.31
C PHE A 315 -5.27 -22.50 3.65
N ASP A 316 -4.60 -23.64 3.76
CA ASP A 316 -3.85 -24.00 4.96
C ASP A 316 -2.52 -23.25 5.04
N GLU A 317 -2.01 -23.13 6.27
CA GLU A 317 -0.68 -22.57 6.50
C GLU A 317 0.38 -23.33 5.69
N GLY A 318 1.30 -22.61 5.05
CA GLY A 318 2.36 -23.19 4.23
C GLY A 318 1.97 -23.52 2.79
N SER A 319 0.69 -23.39 2.40
CA SER A 319 0.30 -23.59 1.00
C SER A 319 0.93 -22.54 0.08
N THR A 320 1.29 -22.95 -1.14
CA THR A 320 1.63 -22.02 -2.22
C THR A 320 0.35 -21.38 -2.76
N VAL A 321 0.33 -20.05 -2.83
CA VAL A 321 -0.81 -19.25 -3.29
C VAL A 321 -0.35 -18.25 -4.34
N THR A 322 -1.22 -17.95 -5.30
CA THR A 322 -0.98 -16.89 -6.30
C THR A 322 -1.43 -15.55 -5.74
N VAL A 323 -0.54 -14.58 -5.77
CA VAL A 323 -0.79 -13.22 -5.30
C VAL A 323 -0.61 -12.24 -6.45
N ARG A 324 -1.64 -11.43 -6.69
CA ARG A 324 -1.62 -10.34 -7.67
C ARG A 324 -0.99 -9.11 -7.06
N LEU A 325 0.11 -8.62 -7.62
CA LEU A 325 0.88 -7.51 -7.06
C LEU A 325 0.14 -6.17 -7.19
N LEU A 326 0.14 -5.40 -6.10
CA LEU A 326 -0.28 -4.00 -6.05
C LEU A 326 0.92 -3.04 -6.03
N ARG A 327 2.11 -3.57 -5.75
CA ARG A 327 3.38 -2.85 -5.66
C ARG A 327 4.42 -3.52 -6.57
N PRO A 328 5.39 -2.77 -7.10
CA PRO A 328 6.46 -3.37 -7.91
C PRO A 328 7.31 -4.32 -7.05
N MET A 329 7.74 -5.42 -7.67
CA MET A 329 8.52 -6.49 -7.00
C MET A 329 9.82 -5.96 -6.38
N SER A 330 10.47 -4.99 -7.02
CA SER A 330 11.70 -4.36 -6.52
C SER A 330 11.54 -3.74 -5.12
N ARG A 331 10.33 -3.25 -4.78
CA ARG A 331 10.02 -2.72 -3.45
C ARG A 331 9.78 -3.85 -2.43
N ILE A 332 9.12 -4.91 -2.87
CA ILE A 332 8.79 -6.08 -2.03
C ILE A 332 10.05 -6.81 -1.61
N GLU A 333 11.00 -7.00 -2.53
CA GLU A 333 12.26 -7.70 -2.26
C GLU A 333 13.15 -6.97 -1.24
N GLN A 334 12.99 -5.65 -1.11
CA GLN A 334 13.75 -4.83 -0.16
C GLN A 334 12.99 -4.60 1.15
N ALA A 335 11.77 -5.11 1.29
CA ALA A 335 10.96 -4.92 2.48
C ALA A 335 11.50 -5.73 3.67
N LEU A 336 11.68 -5.06 4.81
CA LEU A 336 12.01 -5.67 6.09
C LEU A 336 10.73 -6.09 6.81
N SER A 337 10.56 -7.39 7.06
CA SER A 337 9.42 -7.92 7.81
C SER A 337 9.65 -7.84 9.31
N VAL A 338 8.79 -7.10 9.99
CA VAL A 338 8.70 -7.02 11.45
C VAL A 338 7.34 -7.57 11.89
N ILE A 339 7.31 -8.72 12.56
CA ILE A 339 6.06 -9.32 13.05
C ILE A 339 6.14 -9.45 14.56
N GLY A 340 5.19 -8.89 15.30
CA GLY A 340 5.20 -8.99 16.75
C GLY A 340 4.21 -8.08 17.45
N SER A 341 4.59 -7.60 18.62
CA SER A 341 3.80 -6.62 19.37
C SER A 341 3.81 -5.25 18.68
N HIS A 342 2.73 -4.50 18.89
CA HIS A 342 2.60 -3.15 18.37
C HIS A 342 3.35 -2.16 19.28
N ASP A 343 4.10 -1.24 18.69
CA ASP A 343 4.63 -0.05 19.35
C ASP A 343 4.77 1.08 18.31
N PRO A 344 4.33 2.32 18.63
CA PRO A 344 4.54 3.50 17.76
C PRO A 344 5.99 3.72 17.32
N LEU A 345 6.98 3.26 18.10
CA LEU A 345 8.39 3.34 17.70
C LEU A 345 8.66 2.64 16.37
N LEU A 346 7.89 1.60 15.99
CA LEU A 346 8.08 0.90 14.72
C LEU A 346 7.69 1.78 13.53
N ASP A 347 6.74 2.69 13.71
CA ASP A 347 6.35 3.66 12.68
C ASP A 347 7.43 4.76 12.54
N GLU A 348 8.00 5.23 13.65
CA GLU A 348 9.15 6.13 13.64
C GLU A 348 10.40 5.48 13.02
N MET A 349 10.64 4.20 13.32
CA MET A 349 11.70 3.41 12.68
C MET A 349 11.49 3.31 11.17
N ALA A 350 10.25 3.07 10.72
CA ALA A 350 9.92 2.99 9.31
C ALA A 350 10.21 4.31 8.57
N ASP A 351 9.84 5.46 9.16
CA ASP A 351 10.14 6.79 8.62
C ASP A 351 11.66 7.05 8.60
N LEU A 352 12.35 6.83 9.72
CA LEU A 352 13.79 7.05 9.83
C LEU A 352 14.62 6.17 8.90
N MET A 353 14.20 4.92 8.64
CA MET A 353 14.85 4.07 7.64
C MET A 353 14.72 4.66 6.23
N VAL A 354 13.63 5.36 5.92
CA VAL A 354 13.43 6.05 4.63
C VAL A 354 14.19 7.39 4.59
N GLN A 355 14.34 8.08 5.71
CA GLN A 355 15.07 9.35 5.78
C GLN A 355 16.60 9.15 5.75
N LEU A 356 17.09 8.17 6.50
CA LEU A 356 18.52 7.83 6.62
C LEU A 356 18.99 6.88 5.52
N LYS A 357 18.34 6.93 4.34
CA LYS A 357 18.57 6.05 3.19
C LYS A 357 20.05 5.83 2.91
N ARG A 358 20.45 4.57 2.80
CA ARG A 358 21.75 4.18 2.24
C ARG A 358 21.56 3.71 0.80
N PRO A 359 22.56 3.85 -0.09
CA PRO A 359 22.45 3.37 -1.46
C PRO A 359 22.03 1.90 -1.56
N ALA A 360 22.55 1.05 -0.67
CA ALA A 360 22.23 -0.38 -0.60
C ALA A 360 20.79 -0.69 -0.11
N THR A 361 20.07 0.30 0.43
CA THR A 361 18.72 0.15 0.99
C THR A 361 17.76 1.23 0.48
N ALA A 362 18.05 1.84 -0.68
CA ALA A 362 17.34 3.02 -1.18
C ALA A 362 15.82 2.81 -1.40
N GLY A 363 15.36 1.57 -1.54
CA GLY A 363 13.95 1.17 -1.60
C GLY A 363 13.49 0.26 -0.45
N ALA A 364 14.31 0.08 0.60
CA ALA A 364 13.92 -0.71 1.75
C ALA A 364 12.77 -0.02 2.49
N THR A 365 11.76 -0.81 2.85
CA THR A 365 10.61 -0.35 3.64
C THR A 365 10.44 -1.25 4.84
N LEU A 366 10.02 -0.71 5.98
CA LEU A 366 9.69 -1.50 7.14
C LEU A 366 8.22 -1.91 7.07
N SER A 367 7.97 -3.22 7.16
CA SER A 367 6.65 -3.83 7.20
C SER A 367 6.34 -4.31 8.60
N SER A 368 5.47 -3.62 9.35
CA SER A 368 5.02 -4.08 10.66
C SER A 368 3.67 -4.82 10.59
N ILE A 369 3.61 -6.02 11.18
CA ILE A 369 2.37 -6.80 11.37
C ILE A 369 2.18 -7.10 12.86
N HIS A 370 1.00 -6.77 13.40
CA HIS A 370 0.73 -6.85 14.84
C HIS A 370 0.09 -8.19 15.23
N ALA A 371 0.92 -9.20 15.45
CA ALA A 371 0.50 -10.54 15.89
C ALA A 371 0.69 -10.79 17.40
N GLY A 372 1.16 -9.79 18.15
CA GLY A 372 1.57 -9.93 19.56
C GLY A 372 2.93 -10.61 19.72
N SER A 373 3.52 -10.52 20.91
CA SER A 373 4.89 -11.01 21.18
C SER A 373 5.05 -12.50 20.86
N MET A 374 4.07 -13.34 21.26
CA MET A 374 4.09 -14.77 20.97
C MET A 374 3.97 -15.06 19.47
N GLY A 375 3.13 -14.31 18.75
CA GLY A 375 3.02 -14.41 17.29
C GLY A 375 4.34 -14.06 16.61
N GLY A 376 5.06 -13.05 17.10
CA GLY A 376 6.38 -12.66 16.61
C GLY A 376 7.44 -13.74 16.81
N ILE A 377 7.51 -14.34 18.00
CA ILE A 377 8.41 -15.48 18.29
C ILE A 377 8.17 -16.63 17.30
N LEU A 378 6.92 -17.00 17.08
CA LEU A 378 6.56 -18.08 16.17
C LEU A 378 6.87 -17.72 14.70
N ALA A 379 6.66 -16.46 14.29
CA ALA A 379 6.97 -15.99 12.96
C ALA A 379 8.48 -16.06 12.65
N VAL A 380 9.34 -15.62 13.57
CA VAL A 380 10.80 -15.76 13.44
C VAL A 380 11.19 -17.24 13.38
N ARG A 381 10.59 -18.08 14.24
CA ARG A 381 10.85 -19.54 14.24
C ARG A 381 10.49 -20.23 12.93
N ARG A 382 9.50 -19.71 12.20
CA ARG A 382 9.05 -20.20 10.90
C ARG A 382 9.74 -19.51 9.72
N HIS A 383 10.72 -18.65 9.98
CA HIS A 383 11.38 -17.82 8.97
C HIS A 383 10.42 -16.91 8.18
N GLU A 384 9.32 -16.48 8.80
CA GLU A 384 8.29 -15.61 8.20
C GLU A 384 8.53 -14.12 8.47
N ALA A 385 9.38 -13.82 9.45
CA ALA A 385 9.82 -12.48 9.79
C ALA A 385 11.33 -12.46 10.01
N GLN A 386 11.99 -11.40 9.56
CA GLN A 386 13.40 -11.17 9.90
C GLN A 386 13.54 -10.68 11.34
N ILE A 387 12.57 -9.88 11.79
CA ILE A 387 12.56 -9.26 13.12
C ILE A 387 11.20 -9.47 13.79
N ALA A 388 11.19 -9.67 15.10
CA ALA A 388 10.00 -9.63 15.93
C ALA A 388 10.17 -8.68 17.11
N GLY A 389 9.24 -7.74 17.27
CA GLY A 389 9.14 -6.92 18.49
C GLY A 389 8.44 -7.72 19.58
N ILE A 390 9.12 -7.93 20.72
CA ILE A 390 8.64 -8.79 21.81
C ILE A 390 8.78 -8.12 23.17
N HIS A 391 7.79 -8.40 24.02
CA HIS A 391 7.78 -8.08 25.44
C HIS A 391 6.95 -9.17 26.14
N LEU A 392 7.62 -10.13 26.76
CA LEU A 392 7.00 -11.25 27.46
C LEU A 392 7.59 -11.36 28.85
N LEU A 393 6.75 -11.11 29.86
CA LEU A 393 7.11 -11.22 31.27
C LEU A 393 7.19 -12.70 31.68
N ASP A 394 8.28 -13.08 32.32
CA ASP A 394 8.35 -14.30 33.11
C ASP A 394 7.96 -13.99 34.56
N GLU A 395 6.81 -14.51 34.99
CA GLU A 395 6.27 -14.29 36.34
C GLU A 395 7.18 -14.81 37.46
N LYS A 396 8.08 -15.76 37.16
CA LYS A 396 8.96 -16.37 38.17
C LYS A 396 10.21 -15.55 38.41
N THR A 397 10.80 -15.00 37.36
CA THR A 397 12.06 -14.24 37.45
C THR A 397 11.83 -12.74 37.50
N GLY A 398 10.70 -12.26 36.97
CA GLY A 398 10.43 -10.84 36.77
C GLY A 398 11.16 -10.25 35.55
N ASP A 399 11.96 -11.05 34.85
CA ASP A 399 12.67 -10.64 33.64
C ASP A 399 11.78 -10.76 32.39
N TYR A 400 12.15 -10.01 31.36
CA TYR A 400 11.47 -10.02 30.07
C TYR A 400 12.25 -10.81 29.02
N ASN A 401 11.51 -11.48 28.13
CA ASN A 401 11.95 -12.08 26.87
C ASN A 401 12.89 -13.30 26.98
N ILE A 402 13.96 -13.26 27.80
CA ILE A 402 15.05 -14.26 27.81
C ILE A 402 14.52 -15.70 27.97
N ALA A 403 13.69 -15.95 28.99
CA ALA A 403 13.16 -17.29 29.25
C ALA A 403 12.32 -17.84 28.09
N TYR A 404 11.56 -16.97 27.42
CA TYR A 404 10.77 -17.35 26.24
C TYR A 404 11.68 -17.63 25.04
N VAL A 405 12.68 -16.79 24.78
CA VAL A 405 13.60 -17.04 23.65
C VAL A 405 14.36 -18.35 23.85
N GLN A 406 14.87 -18.63 25.04
CA GLN A 406 15.56 -19.90 25.35
C GLN A 406 14.63 -21.11 25.18
N ARG A 407 13.36 -20.99 25.56
CA ARG A 407 12.36 -22.06 25.41
C ARG A 407 12.02 -22.35 23.95
N PHE A 408 11.89 -21.31 23.12
CA PHE A 408 11.47 -21.47 21.72
C PHE A 408 12.63 -21.69 20.74
N PHE A 409 13.83 -21.27 21.11
CA PHE A 409 15.07 -21.38 20.32
C PHE A 409 16.21 -22.00 21.13
N PRO A 410 16.06 -23.25 21.62
CA PRO A 410 17.10 -23.90 22.44
C PRO A 410 18.41 -24.12 21.68
N ALA A 411 18.39 -24.08 20.35
CA ALA A 411 19.57 -24.20 19.48
C ALA A 411 20.31 -22.87 19.24
N GLY A 412 19.80 -21.73 19.72
CA GLY A 412 20.50 -20.44 19.64
C GLY A 412 20.55 -19.79 18.26
N ASN A 413 19.63 -20.10 17.34
CA ASN A 413 19.61 -19.57 15.97
C ASN A 413 18.98 -18.17 15.82
N VAL A 414 19.00 -17.36 16.87
CA VAL A 414 18.39 -16.03 16.92
C VAL A 414 19.25 -15.07 17.76
N LEU A 415 19.14 -13.77 17.48
CA LEU A 415 19.70 -12.71 18.29
C LEU A 415 18.57 -11.97 19.02
N LEU A 416 18.72 -11.78 20.33
CA LEU A 416 17.90 -10.86 21.10
C LEU A 416 18.63 -9.54 21.21
N ILE A 417 18.05 -8.50 20.62
CA ILE A 417 18.58 -7.14 20.56
C ILE A 417 17.79 -6.26 21.51
N GLU A 418 18.50 -5.52 22.35
CA GLU A 418 17.92 -4.52 23.24
C GLU A 418 17.20 -3.45 22.43
N GLY A 419 15.92 -3.24 22.74
CA GLY A 419 15.15 -2.14 22.17
C GLY A 419 15.09 -0.98 23.14
N VAL A 420 13.99 -0.89 23.87
CA VAL A 420 13.69 0.21 24.80
C VAL A 420 12.99 -0.31 26.04
N ARG A 421 13.07 0.45 27.13
CA ARG A 421 12.16 0.28 28.26
C ARG A 421 11.00 1.25 28.12
N ARG A 422 9.77 0.79 28.33
CA ARG A 422 8.56 1.63 28.21
C ARG A 422 7.64 1.47 29.40
N GLN A 423 6.84 2.50 29.69
CA GLN A 423 5.88 2.49 30.79
C GLN A 423 4.51 1.98 30.32
N GLN A 424 4.00 0.93 30.97
CA GLN A 424 2.63 0.43 30.84
C GLN A 424 1.76 0.97 31.96
N GLY A 425 0.50 1.25 31.66
CA GLY A 425 -0.45 1.81 32.61
C GLY A 425 -1.87 1.86 32.09
N LEU A 426 -2.79 2.24 32.97
CA LEU A 426 -4.20 2.44 32.61
C LEU A 426 -4.36 3.79 31.94
N LEU A 427 -4.94 3.77 30.75
CA LEU A 427 -5.43 4.96 30.08
C LEU A 427 -6.83 5.25 30.60
N VAL A 428 -7.09 6.52 30.90
CA VAL A 428 -8.40 7.03 31.30
C VAL A 428 -8.65 8.36 30.61
N GLN A 429 -9.92 8.79 30.55
CA GLN A 429 -10.26 10.08 29.97
C GLN A 429 -9.52 11.22 30.66
N ARG A 430 -9.24 12.29 29.90
CA ARG A 430 -8.57 13.49 30.40
C ARG A 430 -9.27 14.06 31.63
N GLY A 431 -8.50 14.36 32.68
CA GLY A 431 -9.00 14.81 33.96
C GLY A 431 -9.53 13.69 34.87
N ASN A 432 -9.47 12.43 34.43
CA ASN A 432 -9.92 11.23 35.15
C ASN A 432 -11.28 11.44 35.86
N PRO A 433 -12.37 11.70 35.10
CA PRO A 433 -13.66 12.11 35.67
C PRO A 433 -14.27 11.05 36.59
N LEU A 434 -13.96 9.78 36.35
CA LEU A 434 -14.42 8.66 37.16
C LEU A 434 -13.53 8.40 38.38
N GLN A 435 -12.44 9.16 38.56
CA GLN A 435 -11.48 9.04 39.66
C GLN A 435 -10.93 7.62 39.82
N ILE A 436 -10.62 6.97 38.70
CA ILE A 436 -10.04 5.62 38.67
C ILE A 436 -8.62 5.70 39.23
N LYS A 437 -8.27 4.82 40.16
CA LYS A 437 -6.93 4.75 40.76
C LYS A 437 -6.18 3.50 40.33
N ASP A 438 -6.89 2.38 40.21
CA ASP A 438 -6.31 1.08 39.89
C ASP A 438 -7.32 0.15 39.16
N LEU A 439 -6.92 -1.11 38.97
CA LEU A 439 -7.74 -2.15 38.36
C LEU A 439 -8.90 -2.60 39.25
N ALA A 440 -8.79 -2.46 40.58
CA ALA A 440 -9.86 -2.84 41.50
C ALA A 440 -11.05 -1.91 41.34
N ASP A 441 -10.83 -0.60 41.21
CA ASP A 441 -11.88 0.37 40.91
C ASP A 441 -12.70 -0.01 39.66
N ILE A 442 -12.02 -0.49 38.61
CA ILE A 442 -12.66 -0.90 37.35
C ILE A 442 -13.55 -2.13 37.56
N ALA A 443 -13.04 -3.14 38.27
CA ALA A 443 -13.75 -4.38 38.56
C ALA A 443 -14.92 -4.16 39.52
N GLU A 444 -14.72 -3.46 40.64
CA GLU A 444 -15.73 -3.23 41.67
C GLU A 444 -16.88 -2.36 41.16
N ARG A 445 -16.58 -1.33 40.37
CA ARG A 445 -17.57 -0.38 39.86
C ARG A 445 -18.12 -0.76 38.49
N GLN A 446 -17.71 -1.91 37.94
CA GLN A 446 -18.14 -2.44 36.65
C GLN A 446 -17.96 -1.43 35.49
N LEU A 447 -16.84 -0.70 35.51
CA LEU A 447 -16.52 0.28 34.48
C LEU A 447 -16.21 -0.41 33.15
N ARG A 448 -16.52 0.25 32.03
CA ARG A 448 -16.38 -0.31 30.68
C ARG A 448 -14.90 -0.40 30.33
N TYR A 449 -14.36 -1.60 30.32
CA TYR A 449 -12.98 -1.86 29.95
C TYR A 449 -12.85 -2.22 28.46
N VAL A 450 -11.73 -1.83 27.85
CA VAL A 450 -11.30 -2.33 26.54
C VAL A 450 -9.91 -2.95 26.67
N ASN A 451 -9.78 -4.16 26.14
CA ASN A 451 -8.62 -5.01 26.34
C ASN A 451 -7.73 -5.07 25.10
N ARG A 452 -6.49 -5.54 25.27
CA ARG A 452 -5.63 -5.96 24.16
C ARG A 452 -5.91 -7.41 23.77
N GLN A 453 -5.63 -7.75 22.52
CA GLN A 453 -5.83 -9.09 21.97
C GLN A 453 -5.17 -10.18 22.82
N LYS A 454 -5.78 -11.37 22.82
CA LYS A 454 -5.20 -12.56 23.47
C LYS A 454 -3.78 -12.82 22.96
N GLY A 455 -2.84 -13.06 23.89
CA GLY A 455 -1.43 -13.33 23.58
C GLY A 455 -0.53 -12.09 23.48
N ALA A 456 -1.08 -10.87 23.63
CA ALA A 456 -0.28 -9.66 23.83
C ALA A 456 0.36 -9.66 25.24
N GLY A 457 1.59 -9.13 25.37
CA GLY A 457 2.24 -9.00 26.68
C GLY A 457 1.42 -8.16 27.66
N THR A 458 0.72 -7.14 27.17
CA THR A 458 -0.20 -6.31 27.98
C THR A 458 -1.39 -7.08 28.52
N ARG A 459 -1.86 -8.13 27.80
CA ARG A 459 -2.91 -9.01 28.30
C ARG A 459 -2.41 -9.89 29.44
N LEU A 460 -1.19 -10.42 29.32
CA LEU A 460 -0.54 -11.15 30.42
C LEU A 460 -0.34 -10.26 31.65
N LEU A 461 0.09 -9.01 31.45
CA LEU A 461 0.25 -8.04 32.53
C LEU A 461 -1.09 -7.75 33.23
N LEU A 462 -2.17 -7.55 32.47
CA LEU A 462 -3.52 -7.39 33.03
C LEU A 462 -3.88 -8.58 33.92
N ASP A 463 -3.78 -9.79 33.38
CA ASP A 463 -4.20 -11.02 34.05
C ASP A 463 -3.38 -11.24 35.34
N TYR A 464 -2.08 -10.97 35.30
CA TYR A 464 -1.20 -11.01 36.49
C TYR A 464 -1.63 -10.02 37.57
N HIS A 465 -1.90 -8.75 37.20
CA HIS A 465 -2.30 -7.74 38.17
C HIS A 465 -3.72 -7.95 38.70
N LEU A 466 -4.65 -8.48 37.89
CA LEU A 466 -5.98 -8.88 38.36
C LEU A 466 -5.89 -10.03 39.38
N ALA A 467 -5.12 -11.07 39.06
CA ALA A 467 -4.90 -12.20 39.97
C ALA A 467 -4.25 -11.75 41.29
N LYS A 468 -3.26 -10.86 41.22
CA LYS A 468 -2.62 -10.28 42.41
C LYS A 468 -3.59 -9.44 43.26
N ALA A 469 -4.55 -8.79 42.62
CA ALA A 469 -5.60 -8.03 43.29
C ALA A 469 -6.79 -8.89 43.76
N GLY A 470 -6.78 -10.20 43.49
CA GLY A 470 -7.83 -11.14 43.89
C GLY A 470 -9.07 -11.13 42.99
N TYR A 471 -8.95 -10.61 41.77
CA TYR A 471 -10.04 -10.55 40.79
C TYR A 471 -9.87 -11.59 39.68
N ALA A 472 -10.96 -12.29 39.36
CA ALA A 472 -11.05 -13.14 38.19
C ALA A 472 -11.30 -12.29 36.93
N PRO A 473 -10.75 -12.67 35.76
CA PRO A 473 -10.91 -11.90 34.53
C PRO A 473 -12.36 -11.62 34.12
N GLU A 474 -13.26 -12.55 34.40
CA GLU A 474 -14.69 -12.45 34.10
C GLU A 474 -15.40 -11.33 34.89
N GLN A 475 -14.79 -10.85 35.97
CA GLN A 475 -15.33 -9.75 36.78
C GLN A 475 -15.09 -8.38 36.14
N LEU A 476 -14.27 -8.30 35.09
CA LEU A 476 -13.98 -7.07 34.38
C LEU A 476 -14.99 -6.87 33.23
N SER A 477 -15.85 -5.86 33.36
CA SER A 477 -16.84 -5.51 32.32
C SER A 477 -16.14 -5.10 31.02
N GLY A 478 -16.24 -5.94 29.98
CA GLY A 478 -15.54 -5.74 28.71
C GLY A 478 -14.21 -6.49 28.56
N TYR A 479 -13.91 -7.46 29.43
CA TYR A 479 -12.70 -8.30 29.31
C TYR A 479 -12.53 -8.95 27.92
N SER A 480 -13.63 -9.36 27.29
CA SER A 480 -13.67 -9.96 25.95
C SER A 480 -13.69 -8.96 24.80
N ARG A 481 -13.76 -7.65 25.08
CA ARG A 481 -13.70 -6.59 24.08
C ARG A 481 -12.23 -6.30 23.78
N GLU A 482 -11.76 -6.72 22.62
CA GLU A 482 -10.34 -6.68 22.28
C GLU A 482 -10.03 -5.65 21.19
N GLU A 483 -8.87 -5.01 21.33
CA GLU A 483 -8.23 -4.13 20.37
C GLU A 483 -6.81 -4.62 20.06
N TYR A 484 -6.39 -4.48 18.81
CA TYR A 484 -5.13 -5.07 18.31
C TYR A 484 -3.92 -4.13 18.46
N THR A 485 -4.16 -2.85 18.70
CA THR A 485 -3.14 -1.80 18.84
C THR A 485 -3.35 -0.99 20.11
N HIS A 486 -2.29 -0.33 20.58
CA HIS A 486 -2.40 0.54 21.76
C HIS A 486 -3.23 1.78 21.44
N THR A 487 -3.09 2.29 20.22
CA THR A 487 -3.86 3.42 19.70
C THR A 487 -5.35 3.08 19.54
N GLY A 488 -5.70 1.82 19.23
CA GLY A 488 -7.09 1.35 19.21
C GLY A 488 -7.73 1.42 20.59
N VAL A 489 -7.05 0.92 21.63
CA VAL A 489 -7.48 1.08 23.04
C VAL A 489 -7.70 2.55 23.37
N ALA A 490 -6.75 3.42 23.05
CA ALA A 490 -6.84 4.85 23.31
C ALA A 490 -8.03 5.51 22.58
N ALA A 491 -8.28 5.16 21.31
CA ALA A 491 -9.40 5.69 20.54
C ALA A 491 -10.76 5.30 21.15
N GLN A 492 -10.90 4.08 21.66
CA GLN A 492 -12.14 3.66 22.34
C GLN A 492 -12.39 4.45 23.63
N ILE A 493 -11.33 4.83 24.36
CA ILE A 493 -11.44 5.64 25.59
C ILE A 493 -11.70 7.11 25.23
N ALA A 494 -10.97 7.66 24.27
CA ALA A 494 -11.11 9.05 23.82
C ALA A 494 -12.50 9.34 23.23
N SER A 495 -13.10 8.36 22.55
CA SER A 495 -14.49 8.46 22.05
C SER A 495 -15.56 8.25 23.13
N GLY A 496 -15.18 7.94 24.36
CA GLY A 496 -16.12 7.63 25.45
C GLY A 496 -16.81 6.28 25.32
N SER A 497 -16.37 5.42 24.40
CA SER A 497 -16.88 4.06 24.22
C SER A 497 -16.37 3.09 25.29
N ALA A 498 -15.23 3.39 25.91
CA ALA A 498 -14.67 2.72 27.08
C ALA A 498 -14.25 3.75 28.15
N ASP A 499 -14.20 3.30 29.40
CA ASP A 499 -13.80 4.10 30.55
C ASP A 499 -12.31 3.95 30.87
N ALA A 500 -11.76 2.74 30.63
CA ALA A 500 -10.34 2.45 30.85
C ALA A 500 -9.82 1.31 29.96
N GLY A 501 -8.50 1.23 29.81
CA GLY A 501 -7.80 0.16 29.09
C GLY A 501 -6.30 0.25 29.32
N LEU A 502 -5.57 -0.87 29.27
CA LEU A 502 -4.11 -0.86 29.42
C LEU A 502 -3.42 -0.53 28.09
N ALA A 503 -2.51 0.44 28.14
CA ALA A 503 -1.59 0.75 27.04
C ALA A 503 -0.30 1.40 27.57
N ILE A 504 0.43 2.09 26.70
CA ILE A 504 1.73 2.70 26.99
C ILE A 504 1.61 4.23 27.11
N LEU A 505 2.51 4.85 27.88
CA LEU A 505 2.47 6.29 28.16
C LEU A 505 2.56 7.16 26.89
N SER A 506 3.37 6.77 25.91
CA SER A 506 3.49 7.49 24.63
C SER A 506 2.13 7.63 23.94
N VAL A 507 1.33 6.57 23.95
CA VAL A 507 -0.01 6.56 23.35
C VAL A 507 -0.99 7.42 24.14
N ALA A 508 -0.92 7.41 25.47
CA ALA A 508 -1.75 8.30 26.30
C ALA A 508 -1.50 9.78 25.94
N ARG A 509 -0.22 10.17 25.80
CA ARG A 509 0.17 11.53 25.38
C ARG A 509 -0.34 11.87 23.98
N MET A 510 -0.14 10.97 23.01
CA MET A 510 -0.60 11.15 21.63
C MET A 510 -2.11 11.35 21.53
N SER A 511 -2.89 10.68 22.39
CA SER A 511 -4.34 10.75 22.41
C SER A 511 -4.90 11.78 23.39
N GLY A 512 -4.06 12.55 24.08
CA GLY A 512 -4.49 13.53 25.07
C GLY A 512 -5.24 12.93 26.27
N LEU A 513 -4.96 11.67 26.60
CA LEU A 513 -5.56 10.92 27.71
C LEU A 513 -4.68 10.98 28.96
N ASP A 514 -5.30 10.80 30.12
CA ASP A 514 -4.58 10.66 31.38
C ASP A 514 -4.06 9.23 31.53
N PHE A 515 -2.94 9.09 32.25
CA PHE A 515 -2.21 7.83 32.37
C PHE A 515 -1.92 7.51 33.84
N LEU A 516 -2.29 6.30 34.26
CA LEU A 516 -1.99 5.78 35.59
C LEU A 516 -0.90 4.69 35.46
N PRO A 517 0.36 4.97 35.84
CA PRO A 517 1.46 4.03 35.67
C PRO A 517 1.25 2.74 36.47
N LEU A 518 1.57 1.59 35.85
CA LEU A 518 1.45 0.28 36.47
C LEU A 518 2.79 -0.46 36.54
N ALA A 519 3.55 -0.47 35.44
CA ALA A 519 4.82 -1.19 35.35
C ALA A 519 5.76 -0.59 34.28
N GLU A 520 7.06 -0.86 34.41
CA GLU A 520 8.02 -0.72 33.32
C GLU A 520 8.24 -2.09 32.67
N GLU A 521 8.37 -2.11 31.34
CA GLU A 521 8.64 -3.33 30.58
C GLU A 521 9.74 -3.13 29.53
N ASN A 522 10.44 -4.22 29.21
CA ASN A 522 11.42 -4.23 28.13
C ASN A 522 10.72 -4.62 26.83
N TYR A 523 10.87 -3.78 25.82
CA TYR A 523 10.46 -4.04 24.45
C TYR A 523 11.70 -4.24 23.60
N ASP A 524 11.95 -5.50 23.23
CA ASP A 524 13.18 -5.93 22.56
C ASP A 524 12.88 -6.50 21.17
N PHE A 525 13.93 -6.65 20.36
CA PHE A 525 13.84 -7.19 19.02
C PHE A 525 14.51 -8.55 18.92
N LEU A 526 13.73 -9.56 18.58
CA LEU A 526 14.24 -10.87 18.24
C LEU A 526 14.50 -10.95 16.74
N ILE A 527 15.73 -11.27 16.35
CA ILE A 527 16.18 -11.30 14.96
C ILE A 527 16.59 -12.73 14.59
N ASP A 528 16.16 -13.19 13.42
CA ASP A 528 16.67 -14.44 12.84
C ASP A 528 18.17 -14.30 12.55
N ALA A 529 19.01 -15.21 13.07
CA ALA A 529 20.44 -15.14 12.85
C ALA A 529 20.84 -15.17 11.37
N LYS A 530 20.06 -15.85 10.51
CA LYS A 530 20.28 -15.86 9.06
C LYS A 530 20.01 -14.50 8.40
N ALA A 531 19.15 -13.69 9.02
CA ALA A 531 18.79 -12.37 8.51
C ALA A 531 19.77 -11.28 8.98
N TRP A 532 20.68 -11.58 9.91
CA TRP A 532 21.56 -10.58 10.52
C TRP A 532 22.37 -9.78 9.50
N GLU A 533 22.95 -10.44 8.50
CA GLU A 533 23.78 -9.81 7.46
C GLU A 533 22.97 -9.08 6.38
N LEU A 534 21.63 -9.13 6.42
CA LEU A 534 20.82 -8.43 5.42
C LEU A 534 21.00 -6.91 5.55
N PRO A 535 21.20 -6.18 4.44
CA PRO A 535 21.37 -4.72 4.48
C PRO A 535 20.24 -3.99 5.19
N SER A 536 19.00 -4.47 5.05
CA SER A 536 17.82 -3.90 5.70
C SER A 536 17.81 -4.11 7.21
N VAL A 537 18.29 -5.26 7.71
CA VAL A 537 18.44 -5.54 9.14
C VAL A 537 19.58 -4.70 9.72
N GLN A 538 20.71 -4.60 9.04
CA GLN A 538 21.82 -3.74 9.47
C GLN A 538 21.42 -2.25 9.49
N GLN A 539 20.60 -1.81 8.53
CA GLN A 539 20.04 -0.47 8.56
C GLN A 539 19.09 -0.28 9.76
N PHE A 540 18.23 -1.26 10.05
CA PHE A 540 17.35 -1.21 11.22
C PHE A 540 18.16 -1.04 12.52
N ILE A 541 19.24 -1.80 12.71
CA ILE A 541 20.11 -1.66 13.88
C ILE A 541 20.79 -0.28 13.91
N ALA A 542 21.29 0.20 12.77
CA ALA A 542 21.91 1.51 12.69
C ALA A 542 20.94 2.66 13.02
N VAL A 543 19.67 2.55 12.60
CA VAL A 543 18.63 3.51 12.97
C VAL A 543 18.32 3.42 14.46
N LEU A 544 18.19 2.22 15.00
CA LEU A 544 17.92 1.99 16.42
C LEU A 544 19.01 2.60 17.33
N GLN A 545 20.26 2.59 16.87
CA GLN A 545 21.42 3.19 17.55
C GLN A 545 21.60 4.70 17.27
N SER A 546 20.79 5.29 16.39
CA SER A 546 20.99 6.66 15.93
C SER A 546 20.48 7.70 16.92
N GLU A 547 21.11 8.88 16.90
CA GLU A 547 20.64 10.03 17.67
C GLU A 547 19.25 10.51 17.20
N ALA A 548 18.95 10.38 15.90
CA ALA A 548 17.64 10.73 15.36
C ALA A 548 16.52 9.88 15.97
N PHE A 549 16.76 8.58 16.17
CA PHE A 549 15.81 7.69 16.84
C PHE A 549 15.60 8.08 18.31
N ARG A 550 16.68 8.38 19.03
CA ARG A 550 16.61 8.87 20.41
C ARG A 550 15.73 10.13 20.51
N GLN A 551 15.95 11.11 19.65
CA GLN A 551 15.17 12.35 19.63
C GLN A 551 13.68 12.12 19.36
N ARG A 552 13.32 11.24 18.41
CA ARG A 552 11.91 10.88 18.15
C ARG A 552 11.25 10.25 19.38
N LEU A 553 11.93 9.32 20.05
CA LEU A 553 11.37 8.69 21.24
C LEU A 553 11.29 9.61 22.46
N GLU A 554 12.22 10.54 22.61
CA GLU A 554 12.13 11.58 23.65
C GLU A 554 10.91 12.49 23.43
N GLN A 555 10.60 12.84 22.18
CA GLN A 555 9.42 13.61 21.81
C GLN A 555 8.10 12.85 22.09
N LEU A 556 8.03 11.56 21.74
CA LEU A 556 6.89 10.71 22.10
C LEU A 556 6.76 10.57 23.62
N GLY A 557 7.90 10.39 24.29
CA GLY A 557 8.05 10.20 25.72
C GLY A 557 7.50 8.87 26.25
N GLY A 558 7.80 8.57 27.51
CA GLY A 558 7.45 7.28 28.13
C GLY A 558 8.36 6.12 27.75
N TYR A 559 9.47 6.42 27.07
CA TYR A 559 10.55 5.49 26.75
C TYR A 559 11.82 5.86 27.55
N ARG A 560 12.58 4.84 27.96
CA ARG A 560 13.93 4.95 28.49
C ARG A 560 14.85 4.14 27.59
N LEU A 561 15.89 4.80 27.07
CA LEU A 561 16.89 4.22 26.19
C LEU A 561 18.17 4.04 26.99
N GLU A 562 18.69 2.80 27.08
CA GLU A 562 19.98 2.54 27.70
C GLU A 562 21.03 2.26 26.64
N GLN A 563 20.95 1.08 25.99
CA GLN A 563 21.81 0.71 24.88
C GLN A 563 21.00 0.07 23.74
N PRO A 564 20.04 0.79 23.11
CA PRO A 564 19.27 0.26 21.98
C PRO A 564 20.20 -0.26 20.88
N GLY A 565 19.90 -1.45 20.35
CA GLY A 565 20.73 -2.13 19.35
C GLY A 565 21.84 -3.01 19.92
N ARG A 566 22.03 -3.07 21.25
CA ARG A 566 22.96 -4.01 21.88
C ARG A 566 22.44 -5.45 21.80
N ILE A 567 23.33 -6.40 21.51
CA ILE A 567 23.01 -7.83 21.57
C ILE A 567 22.93 -8.26 23.05
N ILE A 568 21.73 -8.64 23.52
CA ILE A 568 21.48 -9.21 24.85
C ILE A 568 21.85 -10.70 24.84
N MET A 569 21.46 -11.40 23.77
CA MET A 569 21.70 -12.83 23.58
C MET A 569 21.90 -13.11 22.09
N GLY A 570 22.76 -14.08 21.76
CA GLY A 570 22.93 -14.56 20.40
C GLY A 570 23.51 -15.97 20.39
N PRO A 571 23.63 -16.61 19.22
CA PRO A 571 24.51 -17.76 19.08
C PRO A 571 25.91 -17.38 19.58
N GLY A 572 26.63 -18.30 20.22
CA GLY A 572 28.09 -18.15 20.40
C GLY A 572 28.76 -17.87 19.04
N PRO A 573 30.04 -17.45 19.00
CA PRO A 573 30.69 -17.01 17.76
C PRO A 573 30.35 -17.95 16.60
N LEU A 574 29.63 -17.40 15.60
CA LEU A 574 29.11 -18.10 14.43
C LEU A 574 30.28 -18.83 13.75
N ALA A 575 30.19 -20.16 13.67
CA ALA A 575 31.24 -21.02 13.10
C ALA A 575 31.26 -20.95 11.57
#